data_AF-A0A318IC32-F1
#
_entry.id   AF-A0A318IC32-F1
#
_cell.length_a   1.000
_cell.length_b   1.000
_cell.length_c   1.000
_cell.angle_alpha   90.00
_cell.angle_beta   90.00
_cell.angle_gamma   90.00
#
_symmetry.space_group_name_H-M   'P 1'
#
loop_
_entity.id
_entity.type
_entity.pdbx_description
1 polymer ?
#
loop_
_entity_poly.entity_id
_entity_poly.type
_entity_poly.pdbx_seq_one_letter_code
_entity_poly.pdbx_strand_id
1 'polypeptide(L)' 'MRFLGEDKVSRTLMDQIEYYNGNMVHTLKFGTMKNYDTTERYSKRFLKNKFKQEDIQLKKLNYCFILNLYGGNPIMGYT' A
#
# COMPACT_ATOMS: atom_id res chain seq x y z
N MET A 1 22.76 16.66 6.75
CA MET A 1 23.09 15.57 7.70
C MET A 1 21.82 14.79 8.04
N ARG A 2 21.78 13.49 7.70
CA ARG A 2 21.07 12.45 8.46
C ARG A 2 21.73 11.11 8.14
N PHE A 3 22.94 10.95 8.68
CA PHE A 3 23.59 9.66 8.87
C PHE A 3 23.39 9.32 10.35
N LEU A 4 22.69 8.23 10.66
CA LEU A 4 22.77 7.49 11.92
C LEU A 4 21.93 6.22 11.76
N GLY A 5 22.61 5.10 11.92
CA GLY A 5 22.09 3.76 11.67
C GLY A 5 20.98 3.37 12.63
N GLU A 6 19.86 2.98 12.05
CA GLU A 6 19.05 1.92 12.62
C GLU A 6 18.96 0.82 11.57
N ASP A 7 19.43 -0.36 11.94
CA ASP A 7 19.19 -1.60 11.22
C ASP A 7 17.75 -1.67 10.70
N LYS A 8 17.59 -1.64 9.37
CA LYS A 8 16.46 -2.21 8.62
C LYS A 8 15.10 -2.17 9.34
N VAL A 9 14.64 -1.01 9.81
CA VAL A 9 13.20 -0.82 10.05
C VAL A 9 12.56 -0.88 8.67
N SER A 10 12.14 -2.08 8.28
CA SER A 10 11.56 -2.30 6.97
C SER A 10 10.22 -1.58 6.96
N ARG A 11 10.18 -0.43 6.30
CA ARG A 11 8.95 0.35 6.11
C ARG A 11 7.82 -0.56 5.64
N THR A 12 6.63 -0.25 6.09
CA THR A 12 5.43 -0.98 5.73
C THR A 12 4.62 -0.24 4.66
N LEU A 13 3.56 -0.89 4.18
CA LEU A 13 2.61 -0.26 3.27
C LEU A 13 1.89 0.90 3.97
N MET A 14 1.49 0.73 5.23
CA MET A 14 0.81 1.81 5.97
C MET A 14 1.73 2.99 6.26
N ASP A 15 3.01 2.74 6.59
CA ASP A 15 4.00 3.82 6.75
C ASP A 15 4.09 4.71 5.50
N GLN A 16 4.00 4.10 4.31
CA GLN A 16 4.01 4.86 3.06
C GLN A 16 2.72 5.64 2.85
N ILE A 17 1.56 4.99 3.06
CA ILE A 17 0.26 5.64 2.87
C ILE A 17 0.11 6.84 3.82
N GLU A 18 0.48 6.68 5.10
CA GLU A 18 0.42 7.76 6.09
C GLU A 18 1.33 8.94 5.70
N TYR A 19 2.56 8.64 5.29
CA TYR A 19 3.48 9.67 4.80
C TYR A 19 2.92 10.43 3.59
N TYR A 20 2.36 9.74 2.59
CA TYR A 20 1.76 10.42 1.44
C TYR A 20 0.53 11.22 1.84
N ASN A 21 -0.37 10.65 2.65
CA ASN A 21 -1.59 11.34 3.08
C ASN A 21 -1.26 12.62 3.87
N GLY A 22 -0.29 12.58 4.77
CA GLY A 22 0.15 13.74 5.54
C GLY A 22 0.83 14.83 4.70
N ASN A 23 1.64 14.45 3.71
CA ASN A 23 2.35 15.43 2.87
C ASN A 23 1.49 16.02 1.75
N MET A 24 0.47 15.28 1.28
CA MET A 24 -0.34 15.70 0.13
C MET A 24 -1.48 16.66 0.51
N VAL A 25 -1.81 16.81 1.81
CA VAL A 25 -2.88 17.72 2.30
C VAL A 25 -2.74 19.15 1.76
N HIS A 26 -1.51 19.65 1.65
CA HIS A 26 -1.24 21.02 1.21
C HIS A 26 -1.07 21.16 -0.31
N THR A 27 -0.99 20.05 -1.04
CA THR A 27 -0.66 20.02 -2.47
C THR A 27 -1.89 19.68 -3.32
N LEU A 28 -2.80 18.86 -2.80
CA LEU A 28 -3.93 18.35 -3.57
C LEU A 28 -5.24 19.08 -3.27
N LYS A 29 -6.08 19.17 -4.30
CA LYS A 29 -7.48 19.56 -4.13
C LYS A 29 -8.19 18.56 -3.21
N PHE A 30 -9.13 19.05 -2.39
CA PHE A 30 -9.90 18.23 -1.44
C PHE A 30 -10.54 16.99 -2.08
N GLY A 31 -11.08 17.13 -3.30
CA GLY A 31 -11.65 15.99 -4.03
C GLY A 31 -10.65 14.87 -4.31
N THR A 32 -9.38 15.21 -4.57
CA THR A 32 -8.30 14.24 -4.77
C THR A 32 -7.87 13.64 -3.44
N MET A 33 -7.79 14.42 -2.35
CA MET A 33 -7.47 13.90 -1.01
C MET A 33 -8.45 12.83 -0.55
N LYS A 34 -9.73 12.97 -0.87
CA LYS A 34 -10.75 11.96 -0.58
C LYS A 34 -10.45 10.61 -1.26
N ASN A 35 -9.88 10.63 -2.47
CA ASN A 35 -9.47 9.41 -3.17
C ASN A 35 -8.31 8.71 -2.46
N TYR A 36 -7.40 9.47 -1.84
CA TYR A 36 -6.27 8.92 -1.10
C TYR A 36 -6.73 8.22 0.20
N ASP A 37 -7.65 8.81 0.97
CA ASP A 37 -8.29 8.13 2.13
C ASP A 37 -9.04 6.86 1.68
N THR A 38 -9.71 6.94 0.53
CA THR A 38 -10.41 5.79 -0.04
C THR A 38 -9.44 4.65 -0.37
N THR A 39 -8.30 4.96 -1.02
CA THR A 39 -7.24 3.98 -1.30
C THR A 39 -6.70 3.33 -0.03
N GLU A 40 -6.44 4.11 1.03
CA GLU A 40 -5.99 3.57 2.33
C GLU A 40 -6.97 2.52 2.88
N ARG A 41 -8.26 2.83 2.88
CA ARG A 41 -9.31 1.90 3.35
C ARG A 41 -9.35 0.62 2.52
N TYR A 42 -9.22 0.72 1.20
CA TYR A 42 -9.18 -0.46 0.32
C TYR A 42 -7.94 -1.31 0.60
N SER A 43 -6.76 -0.69 0.76
CA SER A 43 -5.51 -1.40 1.10
C SER A 43 -5.64 -2.16 2.43
N LYS A 44 -6.15 -1.52 3.49
CA LYS A 44 -6.38 -2.19 4.78
C LYS A 44 -7.35 -3.37 4.64
N ARG A 45 -8.48 -3.17 3.95
CA ARG A 45 -9.47 -4.22 3.73
C ARG A 45 -8.89 -5.40 2.94
N PHE A 46 -8.08 -5.12 1.92
CA PHE A 46 -7.42 -6.15 1.12
C PHE A 46 -6.46 -6.99 1.96
N LEU A 47 -5.57 -6.36 2.74
CA LEU A 47 -4.64 -7.05 3.63
C LEU A 47 -5.37 -7.93 4.65
N LYS A 48 -6.41 -7.37 5.29
CA LYS A 48 -7.22 -8.09 6.27
C LYS A 48 -7.94 -9.30 5.65
N ASN A 49 -8.46 -9.16 4.43
CA ASN A 49 -9.22 -10.23 3.79
C ASN A 49 -8.32 -11.34 3.24
N LYS A 50 -7.25 -10.98 2.52
CA LYS A 50 -6.39 -11.91 1.76
C LYS A 50 -5.19 -12.42 2.56
N PHE A 51 -4.61 -11.58 3.41
CA PHE A 51 -3.39 -11.91 4.15
C PHE A 51 -3.64 -12.09 5.66
N LYS A 52 -4.81 -11.70 6.16
CA LYS A 52 -5.13 -11.66 7.61
C LYS A 52 -4.14 -10.79 8.40
N GLN A 53 -3.61 -9.76 7.75
CA GLN A 53 -2.71 -8.80 8.36
C GLN A 53 -3.33 -7.40 8.29
N GLU A 54 -3.04 -6.56 9.27
CA GLU A 54 -3.42 -5.14 9.24
C GLU A 54 -2.38 -4.31 8.46
N ASP A 55 -1.17 -4.84 8.26
CA ASP A 55 -0.08 -4.19 7.53
C ASP A 55 0.91 -5.22 6.92
N ILE A 56 1.75 -4.77 5.99
CA ILE A 56 2.75 -5.59 5.30
C ILE A 56 4.03 -4.79 5.04
N GLN A 57 5.20 -5.41 5.24
CA GLN A 57 6.49 -4.79 4.92
C GLN A 57 6.63 -4.61 3.40
N LEU A 58 7.16 -3.45 2.95
CA LEU A 58 7.33 -3.15 1.53
C LEU A 58 8.14 -4.22 0.78
N LYS A 59 9.13 -4.82 1.43
CA LYS A 59 9.96 -5.91 0.86
C LYS A 59 9.17 -7.18 0.51
N LYS A 60 7.94 -7.32 1.03
CA LYS A 60 7.04 -8.45 0.74
C LYS A 60 6.06 -8.14 -0.39
N LEU A 61 6.03 -6.91 -0.90
CA LEU A 61 5.21 -6.51 -2.05
C LEU A 61 5.84 -7.05 -3.34
N ASN A 62 5.55 -8.30 -3.66
CA ASN A 62 6.00 -8.96 -4.88
C ASN A 62 4.96 -8.86 -6.01
N TYR A 63 5.31 -9.32 -7.20
CA TYR A 63 4.40 -9.31 -8.35
C TYR A 63 3.06 -10.01 -8.08
N CYS A 64 3.08 -11.14 -7.35
CA CYS A 64 1.85 -11.85 -6.96
C CYS A 64 0.96 -11.00 -6.04
N PHE A 65 1.53 -10.20 -5.15
CA PHE A 65 0.77 -9.24 -4.34
C PHE A 65 0.02 -8.25 -5.23
N ILE A 66 0.72 -7.68 -6.23
CA ILE A 66 0.13 -6.72 -7.18
C ILE A 66 -1.01 -7.35 -7.98
N LEU A 67 -0.82 -8.56 -8.51
CA LEU A 67 -1.88 -9.29 -9.22
C LEU A 67 -3.10 -9.56 -8.33
N ASN A 68 -2.88 -9.98 -7.09
CA ASN A 68 -3.97 -10.21 -6.15
C ASN A 68 -4.72 -8.91 -5.82
N LEU A 69 -4.00 -7.79 -5.71
CA LEU A 69 -4.59 -6.47 -5.44
C LEU A 69 -5.53 -6.02 -6.55
N TYR A 70 -5.17 -6.26 -7.82
CA TYR A 70 -6.01 -5.98 -8.99
C TYR A 70 -7.12 -7.02 -9.24
N GLY A 71 -7.33 -7.97 -8.33
CA GLY A 71 -8.42 -8.96 -8.43
C GLY A 71 -8.09 -10.19 -9.28
N GLY A 72 -6.80 -10.51 -9.44
CA GLY A 72 -6.31 -11.53 -10.37
C GLY A 72 -7.11 -12.85 -10.37
N ASN A 73 -7.76 -13.09 -11.50
CA ASN A 73 -7.77 -14.39 -12.17
C ASN A 73 -7.07 -14.15 -13.52
N PRO A 74 -5.79 -14.54 -13.71
CA PRO A 74 -5.21 -14.56 -15.04
C PRO A 74 -6.00 -15.61 -15.81
N ILE A 75 -6.74 -15.15 -16.81
CA ILE A 75 -7.60 -15.95 -17.67
C ILE A 75 -6.88 -17.24 -18.06
N MET A 76 -7.49 -18.38 -17.72
CA MET A 76 -7.40 -19.62 -18.48
C MET A 76 -7.49 -19.27 -19.97
N GLY A 77 -6.40 -19.40 -20.71
CA GLY A 77 -6.43 -19.03 -22.12
C GLY A 77 -5.13 -19.33 -22.84
N TYR A 78 -4.68 -20.59 -22.78
CA TYR A 78 -4.00 -21.30 -23.88
C TYR A 78 -4.11 -22.82 -23.61
N THR A 79 -5.23 -23.40 -24.04
CA THR A 79 -5.33 -24.78 -24.56
C THR A 79 -6.16 -24.70 -25.82
#